data_AF-A0A534QMI0-F1
#
_entry.id   AF-A0A534QMI0-F1
#
_cell.length_a   1.000
_cell.length_b   1.000
_cell.length_c   1.000
_cell.angle_alpha   90.00
_cell.angle_beta   90.00
_cell.angle_gamma   90.00
#
_symmetry.space_group_name_H-M   'P 1'
#
loop_
_entity.id
_entity.type
_entity.pdbx_description
1 polymer ?
#
loop_
_entity_poly.entity_id
_entity_poly.type
_entity_poly.pdbx_seq_one_letter_code
_entity_poly.pdbx_strand_id
1 'polypeptide(L)'
;MRRRTTQLRALTARIRRRLPQALAALRGQVEERLVRLVGGSELDPSRIAHEVALLAERGDITEELVRLESHLAALAAAFGERGPVGKRIDFLVQEVHRELNTTGAKAGDLMITDLVLAAKGELEKLREQVQNVE
;
A
#
# COMPACT_ATOMS: atom_id res chain seq x y z
N MET A 1 19.59 1.40 -9.75
CA MET A 1 18.48 0.43 -9.89
C MET A 1 18.37 -0.52 -8.68
N ARG A 2 19.26 -1.51 -8.47
CA ARG A 2 19.14 -2.49 -7.36
C ARG A 2 18.93 -1.88 -5.96
N ARG A 3 19.73 -0.87 -5.59
CA ARG A 3 19.59 -0.13 -4.32
C ARG A 3 18.17 0.44 -4.12
N ARG A 4 17.60 1.03 -5.18
CA ARG A 4 16.27 1.66 -5.14
C ARG A 4 15.18 0.60 -4.97
N THR A 5 15.28 -0.53 -5.67
CA THR A 5 14.37 -1.67 -5.49
C THR A 5 14.45 -2.22 -4.05
N THR A 6 15.64 -2.30 -3.46
CA THR A 6 15.79 -2.67 -2.05
C THR A 6 15.11 -1.66 -1.11
N GLN A 7 15.25 -0.36 -1.37
CA GLN A 7 14.58 0.68 -0.59
C GLN A 7 13.06 0.60 -0.71
N LEU A 8 12.52 0.38 -1.91
CA LEU A 8 11.09 0.17 -2.14
C LEU A 8 10.57 -1.04 -1.36
N ARG A 9 11.29 -2.17 -1.37
CA ARG A 9 10.93 -3.35 -0.57
C ARG A 9 10.96 -3.06 0.93
N ALA A 10 11.94 -2.29 1.41
CA ALA A 10 12.00 -1.90 2.81
C ALA A 10 10.83 -1.00 3.23
N LEU A 11 10.43 -0.06 2.37
CA LEU A 11 9.26 0.79 2.60
C LEU A 11 7.96 -0.03 2.60
N THR A 12 7.82 -0.95 1.65
CA THR A 12 6.68 -1.90 1.59
C THR A 12 6.57 -2.72 2.87
N ALA A 13 7.68 -3.27 3.36
CA ALA A 13 7.70 -4.02 4.62
C ALA A 13 7.32 -3.15 5.83
N ARG A 14 7.68 -1.86 5.83
CA ARG A 14 7.26 -0.91 6.87
C ARG A 14 5.75 -0.67 6.82
N ILE A 15 5.18 -0.52 5.62
CA ILE A 15 3.72 -0.38 5.44
C ILE A 15 3.02 -1.63 5.98
N ARG A 16 3.47 -2.82 5.56
CA ARG A 16 2.91 -4.09 6.01
C ARG A 16 2.94 -4.26 7.53
N ARG A 17 4.02 -3.81 8.19
CA ARG A 17 4.12 -3.84 9.65
C ARG A 17 3.24 -2.83 10.36
N ARG A 18 2.83 -1.75 9.69
CA ARG A 18 1.95 -0.69 10.22
C ARG A 18 0.45 -1.00 10.01
N LEU A 19 0.13 -1.81 9.01
CA LEU A 19 -1.24 -2.14 8.64
C LEU A 19 -2.07 -2.70 9.81
N PRO A 20 -1.60 -3.66 10.63
CA PRO A 20 -2.40 -4.18 11.74
C PRO A 20 -2.78 -3.11 12.78
N GLN A 21 -1.87 -2.16 13.06
CA GLN A 21 -2.13 -1.07 14.00
C GLN A 21 -3.06 -0.02 13.40
N ALA A 22 -2.94 0.25 12.09
CA ALA A 22 -3.85 1.14 11.37
C ALA A 22 -5.30 0.59 11.40
N LEU A 23 -5.48 -0.71 11.12
CA LEU A 23 -6.79 -1.37 11.19
C LEU A 23 -7.36 -1.38 12.61
N ALA A 24 -6.53 -1.63 13.63
CA ALA A 24 -6.96 -1.57 15.03
C ALA A 24 -7.39 -0.15 15.45
N ALA A 25 -6.65 0.88 15.02
CA ALA A 25 -7.01 2.27 15.29
C ALA A 25 -8.31 2.68 14.60
N LEU A 26 -8.49 2.29 13.33
CA LEU A 26 -9.73 2.52 12.58
C LEU A 26 -10.92 1.87 13.29
N ARG A 27 -10.79 0.63 13.73
CA ARG A 27 -11.83 -0.07 14.48
C ARG A 27 -12.23 0.69 15.74
N GLY A 28 -11.27 1.14 16.55
CA GLY A 28 -11.55 1.91 17.76
C GLY A 28 -12.27 3.24 17.49
N GLN A 29 -11.88 3.93 16.41
CA GLN A 29 -12.55 5.18 16.00
C GLN A 29 -14.00 4.94 15.56
N VAL A 30 -14.28 3.83 14.87
CA VAL A 30 -15.63 3.46 14.46
C VAL A 30 -16.48 3.11 15.68
N GLU A 31 -15.96 2.30 16.60
CA GLU A 31 -16.65 1.96 17.86
C GLU A 31 -17.00 3.23 18.66
N GLU A 32 -16.06 4.15 18.84
CA GLU A 32 -16.30 5.41 19.56
C GLU A 32 -17.35 6.30 18.85
N ARG A 33 -17.30 6.36 17.51
CA ARG A 33 -18.26 7.14 16.73
C ARG A 33 -19.66 6.55 16.80
N LEU A 34 -19.78 5.22 16.78
CA LEU A 34 -21.05 4.53 16.94
C LEU A 34 -21.66 4.78 18.33
N VAL A 35 -20.88 4.66 19.40
CA VAL A 35 -21.35 4.96 20.76
C VAL A 35 -21.90 6.38 20.87
N ARG A 36 -21.20 7.37 20.29
CA ARG A 36 -21.65 8.77 20.26
C ARG A 36 -22.95 8.97 19.47
N LEU A 37 -23.09 8.33 18.31
CA LEU A 37 -24.24 8.52 17.43
C LEU A 37 -25.54 7.95 17.99
N VAL A 38 -25.46 6.91 18.83
CA VAL A 38 -26.66 6.19 19.27
C VAL A 38 -27.12 6.61 20.68
N GLY A 39 -26.37 7.48 21.34
CA GLY A 39 -26.84 8.24 22.50
C GLY A 39 -27.32 7.37 23.67
N GLY A 40 -26.81 6.14 23.81
CA GLY A 40 -27.23 5.18 24.84
C GLY A 40 -28.47 4.33 24.51
N SER A 41 -29.00 4.41 23.28
CA SER A 41 -30.02 3.46 22.82
C SER A 41 -29.39 2.10 22.50
N GLU A 42 -30.12 0.99 22.68
CA GLU A 42 -29.61 -0.34 22.30
C GLU A 42 -29.27 -0.36 20.81
N LEU A 43 -27.97 -0.44 20.55
CA LEU A 43 -27.40 -0.61 19.23
C LEU A 43 -27.63 -2.03 18.76
N ASP A 44 -28.23 -2.23 17.57
CA ASP A 44 -28.24 -3.54 16.93
C ASP A 44 -26.79 -3.97 16.61
N PRO A 45 -26.24 -4.99 17.29
CA PRO A 45 -24.87 -5.44 17.07
C PRO A 45 -24.61 -5.88 15.62
N SER A 46 -25.66 -6.33 14.91
CA SER A 46 -25.57 -6.74 13.50
C SER A 46 -25.25 -5.56 12.59
N ARG A 47 -25.92 -4.41 12.82
CA ARG A 47 -25.69 -3.18 12.03
C ARG A 47 -24.30 -2.59 12.30
N ILE A 48 -23.82 -2.68 13.54
CA ILE A 48 -22.44 -2.28 13.88
C ILE A 48 -21.42 -3.16 13.17
N ALA A 49 -21.58 -4.48 13.27
CA ALA A 49 -20.67 -5.43 12.63
C ALA A 49 -20.62 -5.19 11.11
N HIS A 50 -21.76 -4.88 10.49
CA HIS A 50 -21.83 -4.57 9.07
C HIS A 50 -21.07 -3.28 8.70
N GLU A 51 -21.29 -2.17 9.40
CA GLU A 51 -20.58 -0.90 9.14
C GLU A 51 -19.06 -1.04 9.36
N VAL A 52 -18.66 -1.75 10.43
CA VAL A 52 -17.25 -2.04 10.70
C VAL A 52 -16.64 -2.90 9.59
N ALA A 53 -17.36 -3.92 9.10
CA ALA A 53 -16.88 -4.76 8.00
C ALA A 53 -16.70 -3.94 6.70
N LEU A 54 -17.65 -3.07 6.37
CA LEU A 54 -17.60 -2.23 5.17
C LEU A 54 -16.45 -1.21 5.22
N LEU A 55 -16.17 -0.65 6.40
CA LEU A 55 -15.05 0.26 6.61
C LEU A 55 -13.70 -0.47 6.62
N ALA A 56 -13.64 -1.67 7.20
CA ALA A 56 -12.46 -2.52 7.16
C ALA A 56 -12.11 -2.92 5.72
N GLU A 57 -13.10 -3.31 4.91
CA GLU A 57 -12.92 -3.66 3.50
C GLU A 57 -12.41 -2.47 2.67
N ARG A 58 -12.90 -1.25 2.94
CA ARG A 58 -12.42 -0.03 2.27
C ARG A 58 -10.98 0.34 2.63
N GLY A 59 -10.57 0.07 3.87
CA GLY A 59 -9.22 0.35 4.38
C GLY A 59 -8.22 -0.79 4.16
N ASP A 60 -8.67 -1.96 3.71
CA ASP A 60 -7.80 -3.11 3.49
C ASP A 60 -6.96 -2.93 2.22
N ILE A 61 -5.65 -2.85 2.44
CA ILE A 61 -4.60 -2.73 1.42
C ILE A 61 -3.78 -4.02 1.28
N THR A 62 -4.24 -5.13 1.87
CA THR A 62 -3.48 -6.39 1.90
C THR A 62 -3.18 -6.91 0.49
N GLU A 63 -4.15 -6.80 -0.42
CA GLU A 63 -3.99 -7.26 -1.79
C GLU A 63 -2.94 -6.42 -2.54
N GLU A 64 -3.01 -5.09 -2.40
CA GLU A 64 -2.08 -4.14 -2.99
C GLU A 64 -0.65 -4.39 -2.50
N LEU A 65 -0.47 -4.70 -1.22
CA LEU A 65 0.85 -5.04 -0.66
C LEU A 65 1.40 -6.35 -1.23
N VAL A 66 0.55 -7.38 -1.39
CA VAL A 66 0.96 -8.65 -2.00
C VAL A 66 1.36 -8.44 -3.47
N ARG A 67 0.56 -7.70 -4.24
CA ARG A 67 0.88 -7.36 -5.63
C ARG A 67 2.18 -6.58 -5.72
N LEU A 68 2.36 -5.56 -4.87
CA LEU A 68 3.55 -4.71 -4.86
C LEU A 68 4.81 -5.51 -4.50
N GLU A 69 4.74 -6.44 -3.53
CA GLU A 69 5.84 -7.37 -3.23
C GLU A 69 6.20 -8.24 -4.45
N SER A 70 5.20 -8.76 -5.16
CA SER A 70 5.37 -9.55 -6.39
C SER A 70 6.03 -8.74 -7.52
N HIS A 71 5.52 -7.55 -7.80
CA HIS A 71 6.08 -6.66 -8.83
C HIS A 71 7.52 -6.24 -8.50
N LEU A 72 7.82 -5.93 -7.23
CA LEU A 72 9.18 -5.58 -6.79
C LEU A 72 10.15 -6.77 -6.90
N ALA A 73 9.67 -8.00 -6.66
CA ALA A 73 10.47 -9.21 -6.88
C ALA A 73 10.76 -9.42 -8.37
N ALA A 74 9.74 -9.29 -9.23
CA ALA A 74 9.90 -9.39 -10.68
C ALA A 74 10.84 -8.32 -11.25
N LEU A 75 10.75 -7.09 -10.73
CA LEU A 75 11.62 -5.97 -11.09
C LEU A 75 13.08 -6.24 -10.70
N ALA A 76 13.31 -6.79 -9.50
CA ALA A 76 14.64 -7.18 -9.06
C ALA A 76 15.25 -8.28 -9.94
N ALA A 77 14.44 -9.25 -10.38
CA ALA A 77 14.86 -10.30 -11.31
C ALA A 77 15.22 -9.74 -12.69
N ALA A 78 14.39 -8.83 -13.24
CA ALA A 78 14.62 -8.21 -14.54
C ALA A 78 15.97 -7.47 -14.62
N PHE A 79 16.41 -6.81 -13.54
CA PHE A 79 17.75 -6.16 -13.49
C PHE A 79 18.94 -7.14 -13.48
N GLY A 80 18.71 -8.46 -13.44
CA GLY A 80 19.75 -9.48 -13.54
C GLY A 80 19.75 -10.26 -14.85
N GLU A 81 18.74 -10.04 -15.70
CA GLU A 81 18.58 -10.77 -16.96
C GLU A 81 19.46 -10.14 -18.06
N ARG A 82 19.92 -10.97 -19.00
CA ARG A 82 20.61 -10.52 -20.22
C ARG A 82 19.60 -10.49 -21.36
N GLY A 83 19.53 -9.37 -22.10
CA GLY A 83 18.61 -9.20 -23.22
C GLY A 83 17.77 -7.92 -23.13
N PRO A 84 16.83 -7.69 -24.06
CA PRO A 84 16.01 -6.49 -24.10
C PRO A 84 14.93 -6.51 -23.01
N VAL A 85 15.27 -6.04 -21.81
CA VAL A 85 14.38 -6.01 -20.64
C VAL A 85 13.68 -4.67 -20.41
N GLY A 86 14.02 -3.63 -21.17
CA GLY A 86 13.53 -2.25 -21.00
C GLY A 86 12.00 -2.14 -20.89
N LYS A 87 11.27 -2.61 -21.91
CA LYS A 87 9.79 -2.65 -21.91
C LYS A 87 9.18 -3.38 -20.72
N ARG A 88 9.82 -4.47 -20.25
CA ARG A 88 9.35 -5.24 -19.09
C ARG A 88 9.57 -4.45 -17.80
N ILE A 89 10.71 -3.77 -17.68
CA ILE A 89 11.01 -2.91 -16.53
C ILE A 89 10.03 -1.74 -16.48
N ASP A 90 9.75 -1.10 -17.62
CA ASP A 90 8.77 0.00 -17.70
C ASP A 90 7.38 -0.44 -17.26
N PHE A 91 6.92 -1.60 -17.76
CA PHE A 91 5.66 -2.18 -17.31
C PHE A 91 5.64 -2.41 -15.80
N LEU A 92 6.70 -3.00 -15.24
CA LEU A 92 6.79 -3.26 -13.80
C LEU A 92 6.82 -1.97 -12.97
N VAL A 93 7.47 -0.91 -13.45
CA VAL A 93 7.46 0.41 -12.79
C VAL A 93 6.05 0.99 -12.78
N GLN A 94 5.29 0.85 -13.87
CA GLN A 94 3.89 1.29 -13.94
C GLN A 94 3.00 0.52 -12.97
N GLU A 95 3.15 -0.80 -12.90
CA GLU A 95 2.38 -1.63 -11.96
C GLU A 95 2.71 -1.29 -10.51
N VAL A 96 3.99 -1.10 -10.14
CA VAL A 96 4.35 -0.63 -8.80
C VAL A 96 3.72 0.73 -8.50
N HIS A 97 3.70 1.66 -9.47
CA HIS A 97 3.07 2.95 -9.29
C HIS A 97 1.57 2.84 -9.05
N ARG A 98 0.88 1.96 -9.79
CA ARG A 98 -0.55 1.67 -9.63
C ARG A 98 -0.85 1.18 -8.21
N GLU A 99 -0.11 0.19 -7.72
CA GLU A 99 -0.31 -0.36 -6.38
C GLU A 99 -0.02 0.66 -5.27
N LEU A 100 1.01 1.52 -5.43
CA LEU A 100 1.26 2.61 -4.49
C LEU A 100 0.14 3.66 -4.47
N ASN A 101 -0.49 3.95 -5.61
CA ASN A 101 -1.62 4.88 -5.67
C ASN A 101 -2.84 4.33 -4.93
N THR A 102 -3.19 3.07 -5.19
CA THR A 102 -4.32 2.42 -4.51
C THR A 102 -4.04 2.31 -3.01
N THR A 103 -2.83 1.90 -2.63
CA THR A 103 -2.41 1.83 -1.22
C THR A 103 -2.57 3.19 -0.53
N GLY A 104 -2.08 4.27 -1.15
CA GLY A 104 -2.20 5.63 -0.59
C GLY A 104 -3.64 6.13 -0.50
N ALA A 105 -4.49 5.80 -1.47
CA ALA A 105 -5.89 6.19 -1.48
C ALA A 105 -6.72 5.46 -0.39
N LYS A 106 -6.34 4.23 -0.04
CA LYS A 106 -7.02 3.40 0.96
C LYS A 106 -6.44 3.49 2.37
N ALA A 107 -5.19 3.92 2.52
CA ALA A 107 -4.38 3.78 3.73
C ALA A 107 -5.08 4.18 5.04
N GLY A 108 -5.89 5.26 5.05
CA GLY A 108 -6.60 5.77 6.23
C GLY A 108 -5.70 6.19 7.42
N ASP A 109 -4.39 5.95 7.33
CA ASP A 109 -3.38 6.14 8.36
C ASP A 109 -2.26 7.05 7.81
N LEU A 110 -1.90 8.07 8.60
CA LEU A 110 -0.91 9.06 8.20
C LEU A 110 0.49 8.45 8.03
N MET A 111 0.88 7.48 8.87
CA MET A 111 2.19 6.86 8.74
C MET A 111 2.28 6.01 7.48
N ILE A 112 1.21 5.29 7.11
CA ILE A 112 1.16 4.58 5.83
C ILE A 112 1.21 5.57 4.67
N THR A 113 0.48 6.68 4.74
CA THR A 113 0.51 7.75 3.73
C THR A 113 1.93 8.28 3.51
N ASP A 114 2.65 8.60 4.58
CA ASP A 114 4.05 9.08 4.50
C ASP A 114 4.99 8.05 3.88
N LEU A 115 4.81 6.78 4.24
CA LEU A 115 5.60 5.68 3.65
C LEU A 115 5.31 5.50 2.16
N VAL A 116 4.05 5.65 1.74
CA VAL A 116 3.66 5.61 0.33
C VAL A 116 4.28 6.78 -0.44
N LEU A 117 4.27 7.99 0.11
CA LEU A 117 4.91 9.15 -0.51
C LEU A 117 6.42 8.95 -0.68
N ALA A 118 7.09 8.43 0.36
CA ALA A 118 8.49 8.06 0.28
C ALA A 118 8.76 6.98 -0.79
N ALA A 119 7.87 5.99 -0.91
CA ALA A 119 7.97 4.95 -1.93
C ALA A 119 7.78 5.51 -3.34
N LYS A 120 6.82 6.41 -3.55
CA LYS A 120 6.63 7.09 -4.85
C LYS A 120 7.87 7.90 -5.24
N GLY A 121 8.49 8.59 -4.29
CA GLY A 121 9.74 9.31 -4.54
C GLY A 121 10.91 8.40 -4.92
N GLU A 122 11.02 7.21 -4.33
CA GLU A 122 12.03 6.22 -4.73
C GLU A 122 11.71 5.56 -6.08
N LEU A 123 10.43 5.38 -6.41
CA LEU A 123 9.97 4.86 -7.69
C LEU A 123 10.26 5.84 -8.84
N GLU A 124 10.06 7.14 -8.62
CA GLU A 124 10.36 8.15 -9.66
C GLU A 124 11.86 8.20 -9.97
N LYS A 125 12.72 8.19 -8.94
CA LYS A 125 14.17 8.07 -9.12
C LYS A 125 14.57 6.78 -9.84
N LEU A 126 13.81 5.70 -9.66
CA LEU A 126 14.05 4.47 -10.41
C LEU A 126 13.65 4.64 -11.87
N ARG A 127 12.50 5.26 -12.15
CA ARG A 127 11.99 5.52 -13.50
C ARG A 127 12.97 6.38 -14.31
N GLU A 128 13.48 7.46 -13.73
CA GLU A 128 14.53 8.29 -14.33
C GLU A 128 15.79 7.47 -14.66
N GLN A 129 16.20 6.56 -13.78
CA GLN A 129 17.35 5.70 -14.03
C GLN A 129 17.12 4.72 -15.19
N VAL A 130 15.91 4.20 -15.33
CA VAL A 130 15.57 3.27 -16.41
C VAL A 130 15.63 3.99 -17.76
N GLN A 131 15.04 5.18 -17.84
CA GLN A 131 15.04 6.02 -19.05
C GLN A 131 16.44 6.49 -19.48
N ASN A 132 17.36 6.67 -18.53
CA ASN A 132 18.74 7.10 -18.83
C ASN A 132 19.66 5.95 -19.29
N VAL A 133 19.20 4.70 -19.21
CA VAL A 133 20.00 3.50 -19.54
C VAL A 133 19.49 2.80 -20.81
N GLU A 134 18.26 3.07 -21.23
CA GLU A 134 17.78 2.82 -22.61
C GLU A 134 18.42 3.81 -23.60
#